data_AF-A0A7X8CIJ9-F1
#
_entry.id   AF-A0A7X8CIJ9-F1
#
_cell.length_a   1.000
_cell.length_b   1.000
_cell.length_c   1.000
_cell.angle_alpha   90.00
_cell.angle_beta   90.00
_cell.angle_gamma   90.00
#
_symmetry.space_group_name_H-M   'P 1'
#
loop_
_entity.id
_entity.type
_entity.pdbx_description
1 polymer ?
#
loop_
_entity_poly.entity_id
_entity_poly.type
_entity_poly.pdbx_seq_one_letter_code
_entity_poly.pdbx_strand_id
1 'polypeptide(L)'
;QRFISEGYNEGHNGKINSTLLESYYLGSRNVSMKLGSLIEKNIVKETSQTSRGLKEAPLILLKGMYFPSCLIEIGFLSNPAEAKNLANGTFQDKLVQGIVVGIKQFMSSSELKKFLEE
;
A
#
# COMPACT_ATOMS: atom_id res chain seq x y z
N GLN A 1 -9.40 -8.38 17.19
CA GLN A 1 -8.04 -8.37 16.59
C GLN A 1 -7.18 -9.33 17.39
N ARG A 2 -6.68 -10.40 16.77
CA ARG A 2 -5.87 -11.41 17.44
C ARG A 2 -4.41 -11.12 17.11
N PHE A 3 -3.70 -10.52 18.05
CA PHE A 3 -2.25 -10.38 18.01
C PHE A 3 -1.64 -11.79 18.09
N ILE A 4 -1.07 -12.28 17.00
CA ILE A 4 -0.22 -13.48 17.02
C ILE A 4 1.22 -12.99 17.14
N SER A 5 1.62 -12.61 18.36
CA SER A 5 3.03 -12.43 18.71
C SER A 5 3.47 -13.31 19.87
N GLU A 6 2.64 -14.22 20.36
CA GLU A 6 3.01 -15.12 21.46
C GLU A 6 3.19 -16.55 20.98
N GLY A 7 4.43 -17.04 21.07
CA GLY A 7 4.76 -18.45 21.01
C GLY A 7 5.84 -18.85 19.99
N TYR A 8 7.02 -18.25 20.02
CA TYR A 8 8.20 -18.86 19.40
C TYR A 8 8.65 -20.03 20.30
N ASN A 9 8.24 -21.26 19.96
CA ASN A 9 8.80 -22.49 20.52
C ASN A 9 9.33 -23.34 19.37
N GLU A 10 10.64 -23.60 19.39
CA GLU A 10 11.36 -24.37 18.38
C GLU A 10 10.91 -25.84 18.41
N GLY A 11 10.03 -26.17 17.48
CA GLY A 11 9.60 -27.53 17.16
C GLY A 11 9.05 -27.55 15.74
N HIS A 12 8.67 -28.73 15.22
CA HIS A 12 8.05 -28.85 13.90
C HIS A 12 6.86 -27.88 13.68
N ASN A 13 6.13 -27.55 14.75
CA ASN A 13 5.06 -26.54 14.75
C ASN A 13 5.56 -25.10 14.53
N GLY A 14 6.74 -24.74 15.03
CA GLY A 14 7.36 -23.42 14.81
C GLY A 14 7.74 -23.20 13.33
N LYS A 15 8.21 -24.25 12.65
CA LYS A 15 8.51 -24.20 11.21
C LYS A 15 7.23 -23.99 10.37
N ILE A 16 6.18 -24.76 10.63
CA ILE A 16 4.88 -24.63 9.94
C ILE A 16 4.31 -23.21 10.12
N ASN A 17 4.33 -22.69 11.36
CA ASN A 17 3.85 -21.35 11.66
C ASN A 17 4.67 -20.26 10.94
N SER A 18 5.99 -20.42 10.86
CA SER A 18 6.86 -19.48 10.14
C SER A 18 6.62 -19.50 8.62
N THR A 19 6.34 -20.67 8.04
CA THR A 19 6.03 -20.80 6.61
C THR A 19 4.67 -20.18 6.27
N LEU A 20 3.65 -20.40 7.11
CA LEU A 20 2.34 -19.78 6.93
C LEU A 20 2.42 -18.25 7.06
N LEU A 21 3.14 -17.76 8.05
CA LEU A 21 3.33 -16.31 8.26
C LEU A 21 4.06 -15.65 7.09
N GLU A 22 5.08 -16.32 6.55
CA GLU A 22 5.77 -15.88 5.33
C GLU A 22 4.82 -15.89 4.12
N SER A 23 4.00 -16.93 3.96
CA SER A 23 2.99 -16.99 2.90
C SER A 23 1.99 -15.84 2.98
N TYR A 24 1.46 -15.52 4.17
CA TYR A 24 0.57 -14.38 4.37
C TYR A 24 1.25 -13.05 4.06
N TYR A 25 2.52 -12.90 4.46
CA TYR A 25 3.30 -11.70 4.16
C TYR A 25 3.57 -11.53 2.65
N LEU A 26 3.88 -12.62 1.94
CA LEU A 26 4.03 -12.59 0.49
C LEU A 26 2.69 -12.32 -0.22
N GLY A 27 1.60 -12.90 0.27
CA GLY A 27 0.24 -12.63 -0.21
C GLY A 27 -0.13 -11.15 -0.06
N SER A 28 0.13 -10.56 1.12
CA SER A 28 -0.16 -9.15 1.38
C SER A 28 0.64 -8.24 0.46
N ARG A 29 1.88 -8.59 0.10
CA ARG A 29 2.72 -7.82 -0.84
C ARG A 29 2.10 -7.72 -2.24
N ASN A 30 1.63 -8.84 -2.79
CA ASN A 30 1.00 -8.85 -4.12
C ASN A 30 -0.26 -7.98 -4.14
N VAL A 31 -1.07 -8.05 -3.09
CA VAL A 31 -2.31 -7.27 -2.98
C VAL A 31 -2.02 -5.79 -2.71
N SER A 32 -0.93 -5.50 -1.98
CA SER A 32 -0.42 -4.13 -1.78
C SER A 32 -0.03 -3.45 -3.08
N MET A 33 0.55 -4.19 -4.03
CA MET A 33 0.88 -3.65 -5.36
C MET A 33 -0.38 -3.22 -6.11
N LYS A 34 -1.48 -3.97 -5.99
CA LYS A 34 -2.77 -3.58 -6.56
C LYS A 34 -3.31 -2.30 -5.92
N LEU A 35 -3.26 -2.20 -4.59
CA LEU A 35 -3.65 -0.99 -3.85
C LEU A 35 -2.85 0.23 -4.33
N GLY A 36 -1.52 0.13 -4.33
CA GLY A 36 -0.63 1.21 -4.76
C GLY A 36 -0.87 1.64 -6.21
N SER A 37 -1.04 0.68 -7.13
CA SER A 37 -1.33 0.97 -8.54
C SER A 37 -2.66 1.71 -8.74
N LEU A 38 -3.72 1.31 -8.02
CA LEU A 38 -5.01 1.98 -8.11
C LEU A 38 -4.95 3.41 -7.56
N ILE A 39 -4.26 3.62 -6.44
CA ILE A 39 -4.07 4.96 -5.88
C ILE A 39 -3.26 5.85 -6.82
N GLU A 40 -2.12 5.38 -7.30
CA GLU A 40 -1.24 6.13 -8.20
C GLU A 40 -1.96 6.54 -9.49
N LYS A 41 -2.66 5.60 -10.13
CA LYS A 41 -3.45 5.86 -11.33
C LYS A 41 -4.48 6.98 -11.13
N ASN A 42 -5.20 6.96 -10.01
CA ASN A 42 -6.23 7.97 -9.73
C ASN A 42 -5.61 9.32 -9.32
N ILE A 43 -4.50 9.33 -8.59
CA ILE A 43 -3.76 10.57 -8.31
C ILE A 43 -3.31 11.24 -9.61
N VAL A 44 -2.68 10.48 -10.52
CA VAL A 44 -2.22 11.01 -11.82
C VAL A 44 -3.39 11.55 -12.63
N LYS A 45 -4.52 10.83 -12.64
CA LYS A 45 -5.75 11.28 -13.32
C LYS A 45 -6.27 12.61 -12.77
N GLU A 46 -6.41 12.75 -11.45
CA GLU A 46 -7.02 13.94 -10.84
C GLU A 46 -6.09 15.16 -10.83
N THR A 47 -4.79 14.94 -10.66
CA THR A 47 -3.80 16.02 -10.51
C THR A 47 -3.07 16.37 -11.81
N SER A 48 -3.11 15.48 -12.81
CA SER A 48 -2.31 15.57 -14.04
C SER A 48 -0.79 15.63 -13.77
N GLN A 49 -0.33 15.22 -12.59
CA GLN A 49 1.10 15.12 -12.29
C GLN A 49 1.74 13.96 -13.06
N THR A 50 3.03 14.06 -13.34
CA THR A 50 3.78 12.99 -13.99
C THR A 50 3.84 11.75 -13.09
N SER A 51 3.50 10.58 -13.64
CA SER A 51 3.69 9.30 -12.97
C SER A 51 5.18 9.03 -12.72
N ARG A 52 5.51 8.57 -11.51
CA ARG A 52 6.85 8.07 -11.15
C ARG A 52 6.92 6.55 -11.06
N GLY A 53 5.82 5.88 -11.43
CA GLY A 53 5.66 4.44 -11.36
C GLY A 53 5.49 3.89 -9.95
N LEU A 54 5.00 2.66 -9.89
CA LEU A 54 4.95 1.87 -8.67
C LEU A 54 6.31 1.21 -8.44
N LYS A 55 6.84 1.33 -7.21
CA LYS A 55 8.15 0.78 -6.85
C LYS A 55 8.02 -0.10 -5.61
N GLU A 56 8.63 -1.27 -5.69
CA GLU A 56 8.88 -2.09 -4.52
C GLU A 56 10.19 -1.63 -3.87
N ALA A 57 10.15 -1.35 -2.57
CA ALA A 57 11.31 -0.91 -1.81
C ALA A 57 11.29 -1.54 -0.41
N PRO A 58 12.46 -1.83 0.19
CA PRO A 58 12.57 -2.37 1.54
C PRO A 58 12.33 -1.27 2.58
N LEU A 59 11.09 -0.77 2.65
CA LEU A 59 10.69 0.27 3.58
C LEU A 59 10.48 -0.34 4.97
N ILE A 60 11.27 0.10 5.95
CA ILE A 60 11.17 -0.39 7.34
C ILE A 60 9.75 -0.24 7.90
N LEU A 61 9.03 0.81 7.49
CA LEU A 61 7.65 1.09 7.87
C LEU A 61 6.65 0.05 7.39
N LEU A 62 6.93 -0.63 6.28
CA LEU A 62 6.06 -1.67 5.71
C LEU A 62 6.49 -3.09 6.12
N LYS A 63 7.59 -3.22 6.88
CA LYS A 63 8.10 -4.52 7.31
C LYS A 63 7.12 -5.16 8.29
N GLY A 64 6.77 -6.42 8.03
CA GLY A 64 5.82 -7.17 8.87
C GLY A 64 4.36 -6.76 8.71
N MET A 65 4.01 -6.02 7.65
CA MET A 65 2.62 -5.74 7.32
C MET A 65 1.98 -6.95 6.64
N TYR A 66 1.21 -7.71 7.40
CA TYR A 66 0.44 -8.87 6.92
C TYR A 66 -0.89 -8.50 6.27
N PHE A 67 -1.08 -7.23 5.92
CA PHE A 67 -2.27 -6.70 5.27
C PHE A 67 -1.87 -5.70 4.17
N PRO A 68 -2.73 -5.46 3.16
CA PRO A 68 -2.40 -4.58 2.05
C PRO A 68 -2.00 -3.18 2.51
N SER A 69 -0.78 -2.76 2.18
CA SER A 69 -0.17 -1.53 2.69
C SER A 69 0.73 -0.88 1.63
N CYS A 70 0.69 0.44 1.51
CA CYS A 70 1.58 1.17 0.61
C CYS A 70 2.00 2.52 1.21
N LEU A 71 3.18 3.00 0.84
CA LEU A 71 3.62 4.38 1.07
C LEU A 71 3.40 5.20 -0.19
N ILE A 72 2.80 6.38 -0.05
CA ILE A 72 2.52 7.27 -1.18
C ILE A 72 3.38 8.52 -1.03
N GLU A 73 4.29 8.73 -1.98
CA GLU A 73 5.00 9.99 -2.11
C GLU A 73 4.21 10.91 -3.05
N ILE A 74 3.69 12.02 -2.54
CA ILE A 74 2.79 12.92 -3.29
C ILE A 74 3.50 14.01 -4.10
N GLY A 75 4.81 14.15 -3.95
CA GLY A 75 5.66 15.11 -4.67
C GLY A 75 6.92 15.49 -3.89
N PHE A 76 7.78 16.32 -4.48
CA PHE A 76 9.04 16.77 -3.90
C PHE A 76 8.99 18.24 -3.50
N LEU A 77 9.21 18.52 -2.21
CA LEU A 77 9.33 19.91 -1.72
C LEU A 77 10.61 20.61 -2.21
N SER A 78 11.62 19.84 -2.62
CA SER A 78 12.85 20.36 -3.21
C SER A 78 12.66 20.85 -4.66
N ASN A 79 11.57 20.48 -5.33
CA ASN A 79 11.20 21.00 -6.64
C ASN A 79 10.23 22.19 -6.44
N PRO A 80 10.62 23.44 -6.78
CA PRO A 80 9.78 24.61 -6.54
C PRO A 80 8.39 24.55 -7.18
N ALA A 81 8.26 23.93 -8.36
CA ALA A 81 6.98 23.78 -9.05
C ALA A 81 6.05 22.81 -8.31
N GLU A 82 6.59 21.68 -7.85
CA GLU A 82 5.82 20.71 -7.06
C GLU A 82 5.48 21.24 -5.67
N ALA A 83 6.43 21.92 -5.00
CA ALA A 83 6.19 22.56 -3.71
C ALA A 83 5.03 23.57 -3.76
N LYS A 84 4.94 24.37 -4.83
CA LYS A 84 3.82 25.30 -5.03
C LYS A 84 2.48 24.58 -5.18
N ASN A 85 2.45 23.45 -5.90
CA ASN A 85 1.26 22.62 -6.01
C ASN A 85 0.89 21.99 -4.67
N LEU A 86 1.87 21.45 -3.93
CA LEU A 86 1.66 20.84 -2.62
C LEU A 86 1.17 21.85 -1.57
N ALA A 87 1.48 23.13 -1.72
CA ALA A 87 0.95 24.20 -0.87
C ALA A 87 -0.44 24.72 -1.30
N ASN A 88 -0.98 24.27 -2.44
CA ASN A 88 -2.26 24.73 -2.98
C ASN A 88 -3.41 23.82 -2.53
N GLY A 89 -4.41 24.38 -1.84
CA GLY A 89 -5.57 23.63 -1.32
C GLY A 89 -6.34 22.88 -2.41
N THR A 90 -6.61 23.50 -3.56
CA THR A 90 -7.30 22.84 -4.68
C THR A 90 -6.51 21.65 -5.24
N PHE A 91 -5.18 21.73 -5.23
CA PHE A 91 -4.33 20.59 -5.63
C PHE A 91 -4.35 19.48 -4.58
N GLN A 92 -4.33 19.83 -3.28
CA GLN A 92 -4.49 18.87 -2.19
C GLN A 92 -5.84 18.14 -2.27
N ASP A 93 -6.93 18.84 -2.58
CA ASP A 93 -8.25 18.23 -2.76
C ASP A 93 -8.23 17.19 -3.90
N LYS A 94 -7.55 17.50 -5.01
CA LYS A 94 -7.36 16.55 -6.12
C LYS A 94 -6.52 15.34 -5.71
N LEU A 95 -5.46 15.53 -4.92
CA LEU A 95 -4.69 14.42 -4.36
C LEU A 95 -5.56 13.50 -3.50
N VAL A 96 -6.32 14.08 -2.57
CA VAL A 96 -7.22 13.35 -1.67
C VAL A 96 -8.28 12.60 -2.47
N GLN A 97 -8.91 13.26 -3.45
CA GLN A 97 -9.88 12.63 -4.34
C GLN A 97 -9.28 11.42 -5.06
N GLY A 98 -8.05 11.56 -5.58
CA GLY A 98 -7.32 10.46 -6.20
C GLY A 98 -7.12 9.28 -5.26
N ILE A 99 -6.67 9.49 -4.02
CA ILE A 99 -6.44 8.37 -3.09
C ILE A 99 -7.76 7.73 -2.67
N VAL A 100 -8.80 8.53 -2.39
CA VAL A 100 -10.11 8.03 -1.97
C VAL A 100 -10.72 7.15 -3.05
N VAL A 101 -10.67 7.58 -4.31
CA VAL A 101 -11.16 6.78 -5.44
C VAL A 101 -10.35 5.50 -5.60
N GLY A 102 -9.02 5.57 -5.50
CA GLY A 102 -8.15 4.39 -5.55
C GLY A 102 -8.46 3.37 -4.46
N ILE A 103 -8.66 3.83 -3.22
CA ILE A 103 -9.04 2.97 -2.09
C ILE A 103 -10.42 2.34 -2.33
N LYS A 104 -11.43 3.10 -2.77
CA LYS A 104 -12.76 2.56 -3.07
C LYS A 104 -12.72 1.49 -4.16
N GLN A 105 -11.92 1.71 -5.22
CA GLN A 105 -11.70 0.71 -6.26
C GLN A 105 -11.02 -0.54 -5.71
N PHE A 106 -10.03 -0.36 -4.85
CA PHE A 106 -9.32 -1.47 -4.20
C PHE A 106 -10.25 -2.30 -3.30
N MET A 107 -11.09 -1.63 -2.50
CA MET A 107 -12.10 -2.29 -1.65
C MET A 107 -13.10 -3.14 -2.44
N SER A 108 -13.33 -2.79 -3.71
CA SER A 108 -14.22 -3.52 -4.61
C SER A 108 -13.50 -4.59 -5.44
N SER A 109 -12.16 -4.67 -5.35
CA SER A 109 -11.34 -5.53 -6.21
C SER A 109 -11.47 -7.02 -5.88
N SER A 110 -11.32 -7.87 -6.90
CA SER A 110 -11.31 -9.32 -6.72
C SER A 110 -10.10 -9.82 -5.96
N GLU A 111 -8.97 -9.13 -6.08
CA GLU A 111 -7.69 -9.46 -5.47
C GLU A 111 -7.76 -9.29 -3.96
N LEU A 112 -8.38 -8.21 -3.47
CA LEU A 112 -8.64 -8.04 -2.04
C LEU A 112 -9.60 -9.12 -1.53
N LYS A 113 -10.68 -9.43 -2.27
CA LYS A 113 -11.64 -10.47 -1.85
C LYS A 113 -10.98 -11.83 -1.69
N LYS A 114 -10.21 -12.27 -2.69
CA LYS A 114 -9.45 -13.53 -2.63
C LYS A 114 -8.49 -13.56 -1.43
N PHE A 115 -7.75 -12.47 -1.21
CA PHE A 115 -6.85 -12.36 -0.06
C PHE A 115 -7.54 -12.43 1.30
N LEU A 116 -8.79 -11.98 1.41
CA LEU A 116 -9.55 -12.04 2.66
C LEU A 116 -10.25 -13.39 2.87
N GLU A 117 -10.44 -14.17 1.81
CA GLU A 117 -11.03 -15.52 1.83
C GLU A 117 -9.97 -16.60 2.13
N GLU A 118 -8.69 -16.27 1.96
CA GLU A 118 -7.51 -17.08 2.33
C GLU A 118 -7.08 -16.88 3.80
#